data_AF-A0A352GQF6-F1
#
_entry.id   AF-A0A352GQF6-F1
#
_cell.length_a   1.000
_cell.length_b   1.000
_cell.length_c   1.000
_cell.angle_alpha   90.00
_cell.angle_beta   90.00
_cell.angle_gamma   90.00
#
_symmetry.space_group_name_H-M   'P 1'
#
loop_
_entity.id
_entity.type
_entity.pdbx_description
1 polymer ?
#
loop_
_entity_poly.entity_id
_entity_poly.type
_entity_poly.pdbx_seq_one_letter_code
_entity_poly.pdbx_strand_id
1 'polypeptide(L)'
;WLVILGGASLTLSGLALMFPGDIQPWAGTFAILNKLGASLPTTLSILQETQLSVLWHSLVGLIMIGAIIGHIYIGSLGMEGAIDAVASGQVDLNWAKEHHSLWVEEEMAKGNVGGTQPAE
;
A
#
# COMPACT_ATOMS: atom_id res chain seq x y z
N TRP A 1 -5.82 1.36 -1.75
CA TRP A 1 -5.05 2.12 -2.75
C TRP A 1 -3.62 2.43 -2.33
N LEU A 2 -3.36 2.87 -1.09
CA LEU A 2 -2.01 3.24 -0.62
C LEU A 2 -0.94 2.20 -0.94
N VAL A 3 -1.14 0.92 -0.59
CA VAL A 3 -0.15 -0.14 -0.82
C VAL A 3 0.14 -0.36 -2.31
N ILE A 4 -0.89 -0.29 -3.15
CA ILE A 4 -0.75 -0.48 -4.61
C ILE A 4 0.04 0.67 -5.22
N LEU A 5 -0.35 1.91 -4.93
CA LEU A 5 0.31 3.11 -5.45
C LEU A 5 1.73 3.27 -4.90
N GLY A 6 1.91 3.02 -3.59
CA GLY A 6 3.21 3.03 -2.92
C GLY A 6 4.15 1.96 -3.47
N GLY A 7 3.65 0.73 -3.67
CA GLY A 7 4.39 -0.36 -4.29
C GLY A 7 4.84 -0.01 -5.71
N ALA A 8 3.93 0.47 -6.57
CA ALA A 8 4.26 0.89 -7.93
C ALA A 8 5.31 2.02 -7.95
N SER A 9 5.18 3.01 -7.05
CA SER A 9 6.15 4.10 -6.90
C SER A 9 7.53 3.59 -6.45
N LEU A 10 7.58 2.66 -5.49
CA LEU A 10 8.83 2.03 -5.06
C LEU A 10 9.46 1.22 -6.19
N THR A 11 8.67 0.45 -6.95
CA THR A 11 9.18 -0.29 -8.11
C THR A 11 9.77 0.65 -9.16
N LEU A 12 9.07 1.73 -9.53
CA LEU A 12 9.56 2.67 -10.54
C LEU A 12 10.86 3.36 -10.11
N SER A 13 10.89 3.89 -8.89
CA SER A 13 12.09 4.54 -8.36
C SER A 13 13.23 3.53 -8.09
N GLY A 14 12.91 2.30 -7.71
CA GLY A 14 13.89 1.22 -7.56
C GLY A 14 14.52 0.82 -8.90
N LEU A 15 13.72 0.71 -9.96
CA LEU A 15 14.22 0.48 -11.32
C LEU A 15 15.13 1.63 -11.80
N ALA A 16 14.76 2.88 -11.52
CA ALA A 16 15.61 4.04 -11.81
C ALA A 16 16.96 3.99 -11.07
N LEU A 17 16.99 3.44 -9.85
CA LEU A 17 18.22 3.25 -9.08
C LEU A 17 19.07 2.08 -9.60
N MET A 18 18.45 1.01 -10.11
CA MET A 18 19.15 -0.15 -10.65
C MET A 18 19.76 0.10 -12.03
N PHE A 19 19.13 0.95 -12.84
CA PHE A 19 19.56 1.25 -14.22
C PHE A 19 19.77 2.77 -14.41
N PRO A 20 20.78 3.35 -13.75
CA PRO A 20 21.03 4.80 -13.81
C PRO A 20 21.46 5.21 -15.22
N GLY A 21 20.75 6.19 -15.79
CA GLY A 21 21.00 6.68 -17.16
C GLY A 21 20.02 6.14 -18.20
N ASP A 22 19.50 4.92 -18.00
CA ASP A 22 18.48 4.33 -18.87
C ASP A 22 17.08 4.71 -18.43
N ILE A 23 16.84 4.74 -17.12
CA ILE A 23 15.54 5.08 -16.52
C ILE A 23 15.70 6.39 -15.74
N GLN A 24 15.21 7.48 -16.32
CA GLN A 24 15.34 8.86 -15.82
C GLN A 24 13.96 9.53 -15.68
N PRO A 25 13.21 9.26 -14.60
CA PRO A 25 11.81 9.65 -14.49
C PRO A 25 11.60 11.14 -14.17
N TRP A 26 12.59 11.86 -13.65
CA TRP A 26 12.35 13.16 -13.01
C TRP A 26 12.25 14.32 -13.99
N ALA A 27 13.13 14.42 -14.99
CA ALA A 27 13.08 15.50 -15.98
C ALA A 27 11.73 15.56 -16.70
N GLY A 28 11.21 14.40 -17.13
CA GLY A 28 9.89 14.27 -17.74
C GLY A 28 8.76 14.61 -16.78
N THR A 29 8.83 14.15 -15.53
CA THR A 29 7.85 14.47 -14.48
C THR A 29 7.81 15.98 -14.21
N PHE A 30 8.97 16.62 -14.10
CA PHE A 30 9.09 18.06 -13.89
C PHE A 30 8.55 18.86 -15.07
N ALA A 31 8.77 18.40 -16.30
CA ALA A 31 8.19 19.03 -17.49
C ALA A 31 6.65 18.98 -17.48
N ILE A 32 6.05 17.89 -17.00
CA ILE A 32 4.60 17.79 -16.82
C ILE A 32 4.13 18.73 -15.71
N LEU A 33 4.80 18.75 -14.55
CA LEU A 33 4.46 19.63 -13.44
C LEU A 33 4.56 21.11 -13.82
N ASN A 34 5.53 21.48 -14.66
CA ASN A 34 5.69 22.85 -15.14
C ASN A 34 4.49 23.30 -15.99
N LYS A 35 3.84 22.38 -16.72
CA LYS A 35 2.57 22.69 -17.44
C LYS A 35 1.42 23.01 -16.48
N LEU A 36 1.53 22.57 -15.22
CA LEU A 36 0.56 22.87 -14.15
C LEU A 36 0.94 24.13 -13.35
N GLY A 37 1.97 24.87 -13.78
CA GLY A 37 2.41 26.11 -13.14
C GLY A 37 3.59 25.96 -12.18
N ALA A 38 4.20 24.78 -12.08
CA ALA A 38 5.48 24.64 -11.37
C ALA A 38 6.64 25.28 -12.16
N SER A 39 7.76 25.55 -11.48
CA SER A 39 8.98 26.11 -12.07
C SER A 39 10.20 25.26 -11.71
N LEU A 40 10.17 23.99 -12.11
CA LEU A 40 11.19 22.97 -11.81
C LEU A 40 12.21 22.82 -12.95
N PRO A 41 13.49 22.49 -12.65
CA PRO A 41 14.53 22.33 -13.66
C PRO A 41 14.34 21.05 -14.50
N THR A 42 14.18 21.17 -15.82
CA THR A 42 13.97 20.00 -16.71
C THR A 42 15.25 19.45 -17.32
N THR A 43 16.39 20.12 -17.13
CA THR A 43 17.70 19.66 -17.58
C THR A 43 18.46 19.11 -16.38
N LEU A 44 18.39 17.80 -16.18
CA LEU A 44 19.04 17.10 -15.06
C LEU A 44 20.18 16.25 -15.58
N SER A 45 21.30 16.25 -14.84
CA SER A 45 22.38 15.27 -15.05
C SER A 45 21.98 13.90 -14.53
N ILE A 46 22.67 12.85 -14.98
CA ILE A 46 22.45 11.47 -14.49
C ILE A 46 22.57 11.41 -12.96
N LEU A 47 23.56 12.10 -12.38
CA LEU A 47 23.74 12.14 -10.93
C LEU A 47 22.54 12.77 -10.21
N GLN A 48 21.99 13.86 -10.73
CA GLN A 48 20.82 14.52 -10.14
C GLN A 48 19.56 13.65 -10.23
N GLU A 49 19.32 12.98 -11.36
CA GLU A 49 18.23 12.02 -11.55
C GLU A 49 18.32 10.87 -10.52
N THR A 50 19.52 10.29 -10.35
CA THR A 50 19.73 9.22 -9.38
C THR A 50 19.54 9.72 -7.95
N GLN A 51 20.05 10.90 -7.60
CA GLN A 51 19.87 11.49 -6.27
C GLN A 51 18.40 11.74 -5.93
N LEU A 52 17.62 12.29 -6.87
CA LEU A 52 16.18 12.45 -6.71
C LEU A 52 15.47 11.10 -6.54
N SER A 53 15.91 10.08 -7.30
CA SER A 53 15.37 8.73 -7.17
C SER A 53 15.65 8.13 -5.79
N VAL A 54 16.86 8.32 -5.24
CA VAL A 54 17.19 7.89 -3.87
C VAL A 54 16.29 8.58 -2.87
N LEU A 55 16.20 9.91 -2.92
CA LEU A 55 15.40 10.69 -1.97
C LEU A 55 13.93 10.28 -2.01
N TRP A 56 13.36 10.13 -3.20
CA TRP A 56 11.97 9.71 -3.37
C TRP A 56 11.74 8.28 -2.89
N HIS A 57 12.60 7.34 -3.27
CA HIS A 57 12.49 5.95 -2.87
C HIS A 57 12.60 5.80 -1.35
N SER A 58 13.54 6.50 -0.72
CA SER A 58 13.69 6.52 0.74
C SER A 58 12.46 7.11 1.43
N LEU A 59 11.92 8.22 0.92
CA LEU A 59 10.72 8.85 1.49
C LEU A 59 9.51 7.92 1.43
N VAL A 60 9.21 7.37 0.24
CA VAL A 60 8.09 6.45 0.05
C VAL A 60 8.32 5.18 0.85
N GLY A 61 9.56 4.68 0.91
CA GLY A 61 9.94 3.51 1.69
C GLY A 61 9.65 3.71 3.18
N LEU A 62 10.02 4.85 3.75
CA LEU A 62 9.73 5.18 5.15
C LEU A 62 8.22 5.24 5.42
N ILE A 63 7.45 5.85 4.52
CA ILE A 63 5.98 5.90 4.63
C ILE A 63 5.40 4.48 4.60
N MET A 64 5.87 3.63 3.69
CA MET A 64 5.42 2.25 3.55
C MET A 64 5.82 1.39 4.76
N ILE A 65 7.00 1.62 5.35
CA ILE A 65 7.42 0.99 6.61
C ILE A 65 6.45 1.40 7.75
N GLY A 66 6.09 2.67 7.85
CA GLY A 66 5.08 3.12 8.81
C GLY A 66 3.72 2.45 8.58
N ALA A 67 3.29 2.37 7.31
CA ALA A 67 2.02 1.74 6.95
C ALA A 67 2.00 0.23 7.28
N ILE A 68 3.09 -0.50 7.03
CA ILE A 68 3.14 -1.94 7.35
C ILE A 68 3.19 -2.17 8.87
N ILE A 69 3.87 -1.32 9.63
CA ILE A 69 3.83 -1.38 11.11
C ILE A 69 2.39 -1.20 11.61
N GLY A 70 1.68 -0.18 11.10
CA GLY A 70 0.27 0.04 11.44
C GLY A 70 -0.63 -1.14 11.02
N HIS A 71 -0.40 -1.71 9.84
CA HIS A 71 -1.15 -2.86 9.36
C HIS A 71 -0.94 -4.10 10.23
N ILE A 72 0.32 -4.38 10.60
CA ILE A 72 0.65 -5.48 11.53
C ILE A 72 0.01 -5.24 12.89
N TYR A 73 0.04 -4.01 13.40
CA TYR A 73 -0.59 -3.68 14.69
C TYR A 73 -2.09 -3.97 14.68
N ILE A 74 -2.83 -3.45 13.69
CA ILE A 74 -4.28 -3.67 13.59
C ILE A 74 -4.59 -5.17 13.42
N GLY A 75 -3.80 -5.88 12.60
CA GLY A 75 -4.00 -7.30 12.35
C GLY A 75 -3.53 -8.23 13.47
N SER A 76 -2.96 -7.72 14.56
CA SER A 76 -2.48 -8.55 15.68
C SER A 76 -3.01 -8.09 17.03
N LEU A 77 -2.50 -6.97 17.56
CA LEU A 77 -2.83 -6.46 18.89
C LEU A 77 -4.03 -5.52 18.88
N GLY A 78 -4.29 -4.85 17.76
CA GLY A 78 -5.32 -3.82 17.64
C GLY A 78 -6.73 -4.37 17.44
N MET A 79 -6.87 -5.62 16.98
CA MET A 79 -8.14 -6.30 16.77
C MET A 79 -7.97 -7.79 17.10
N GLU A 80 -8.56 -8.24 18.20
CA GLU A 80 -8.56 -9.66 18.58
C GLU A 80 -9.26 -10.51 17.50
N GLY A 81 -8.74 -11.71 17.23
CA GLY A 81 -9.27 -12.61 16.20
C GLY A 81 -8.86 -12.29 14.75
N ALA A 82 -8.32 -11.10 14.47
CA ALA A 82 -7.94 -10.71 13.10
C ALA A 82 -6.80 -11.57 12.53
N ILE A 83 -5.78 -11.89 13.35
CA ILE A 83 -4.65 -12.71 12.90
C ILE A 83 -5.06 -14.16 12.62
N ASP A 84 -5.94 -14.73 13.46
CA ASP A 84 -6.44 -16.09 13.31
C ASP A 84 -7.33 -16.21 12.07
N ALA A 85 -8.11 -15.17 11.78
CA ALA A 85 -8.92 -15.10 10.58
C ALA A 85 -8.08 -15.13 9.30
N VAL A 86 -6.98 -14.38 9.28
CA VAL A 86 -6.05 -14.38 8.13
C VAL A 86 -5.29 -15.71 8.02
N ALA A 87 -4.86 -16.28 9.14
CA ALA A 87 -4.05 -17.50 9.15
C ALA A 87 -4.87 -18.75 8.78
N SER A 88 -6.09 -18.86 9.30
CA SER A 88 -6.97 -20.01 9.06
C SER A 88 -7.81 -19.87 7.78
N GLY A 89 -8.05 -18.64 7.32
CA GLY A 89 -8.99 -18.32 6.26
C GLY A 89 -10.46 -18.39 6.70
N GLN A 90 -10.75 -18.54 8.01
CA GLN A 90 -12.10 -18.59 8.59
C GLN A 90 -12.25 -17.50 9.64
N VAL A 91 -13.39 -16.82 9.68
CA VAL A 91 -13.65 -15.71 10.62
C VAL A 91 -14.84 -16.04 11.52
N ASP A 92 -14.75 -15.67 12.80
CA ASP A 92 -15.88 -15.79 13.72
C ASP A 92 -17.06 -14.93 13.26
N LEU A 93 -18.27 -15.50 13.34
CA LEU A 93 -19.48 -14.84 12.86
C LEU A 93 -19.84 -13.59 13.69
N ASN A 94 -19.59 -13.59 15.01
CA ASN A 94 -19.89 -12.43 15.85
C ASN A 94 -18.90 -11.31 15.57
N TRP A 95 -17.61 -11.62 15.49
CA TRP A 95 -16.58 -10.66 15.08
C TRP A 95 -16.88 -10.04 13.72
N ALA A 96 -17.27 -10.86 12.75
CA ALA A 96 -17.60 -10.40 11.40
C ALA A 96 -18.84 -9.51 11.39
N LYS A 97 -19.84 -9.75 12.25
CA LYS A 97 -20.99 -8.86 12.40
C LYS A 97 -20.60 -7.52 13.01
N GLU A 98 -19.68 -7.50 13.96
CA GLU A 98 -19.22 -6.27 14.62
C GLU A 98 -18.37 -5.39 13.69
N HIS A 99 -17.53 -6.01 12.86
CA HIS A 99 -16.54 -5.28 12.05
C HIS A 99 -16.90 -5.19 10.55
N HIS A 100 -17.74 -6.10 10.05
CA HIS A 100 -18.06 -6.26 8.63
C HIS A 100 -19.53 -6.67 8.39
N SER A 101 -20.49 -6.06 9.11
CA SER A 101 -21.92 -6.41 9.06
C SER A 101 -22.50 -6.52 7.65
N LEU A 102 -22.20 -5.56 6.76
CA LEU A 102 -22.67 -5.57 5.37
C LEU A 102 -22.18 -6.79 4.58
N TRP A 103 -20.91 -7.17 4.78
CA TRP A 103 -20.37 -8.37 4.13
C TRP A 103 -21.03 -9.64 4.67
N VAL A 104 -21.29 -9.70 5.98
CA VAL A 104 -22.00 -10.83 6.58
C VAL A 104 -23.42 -10.94 6.01
N GLU A 105 -24.15 -9.84 5.84
CA GLU A 105 -25.48 -9.84 5.22
C GLU A 105 -25.43 -10.38 3.78
N GLU A 106 -24.44 -9.96 3.00
CA GLU A 106 -24.23 -10.48 1.64
C GLU A 106 -23.91 -11.98 1.62
N GLU A 107 -23.06 -12.47 2.51
CA GLU A 107 -22.70 -13.89 2.57
C GLU A 107 -23.84 -14.76 3.09
N MET A 108 -24.67 -14.26 4.01
CA MET A 108 -25.91 -14.93 4.41
C MET A 108 -26.89 -15.03 3.24
N ALA A 109 -27.05 -13.96 2.45
CA ALA A 109 -27.90 -13.97 1.25
C ALA A 109 -27.40 -14.97 0.19
N LYS A 110 -26.09 -15.18 0.10
CA LYS A 110 -25.46 -16.18 -0.78
C LYS A 110 -25.52 -17.61 -0.24
N GLY A 111 -25.89 -17.81 1.03
CA GLY A 111 -25.94 -19.13 1.68
C GLY A 111 -24.56 -19.68 2.08
N ASN A 112 -23.53 -18.83 2.15
CA ASN A 112 -22.14 -19.24 2.44
C ASN A 112 -21.84 -19.35 3.94
N VAL A 113 -22.78 -18.97 4.80
CA VAL A 113 -22.62 -19.03 6.25
C VAL A 113 -23.03 -20.42 6.76
N GLY A 114 -22.04 -21.24 7.09
CA GLY A 114 -22.24 -22.57 7.69
C GLY A 114 -22.84 -22.48 9.10
N GLY A 115 -23.73 -23.40 9.44
CA GLY A 115 -24.48 -23.38 10.69
C GLY A 115 -23.62 -23.46 11.96
N THR A 116 -23.92 -22.55 12.90
CA THR A 116 -23.52 -22.52 14.32
C THR A 116 -22.03 -22.70 14.61
N GLN A 117 -21.32 -21.57 14.68
CA GLN A 117 -20.10 -21.47 15.49
C GLN A 117 -20.52 -21.22 16.95
N PRO A 118 -20.06 -22.02 17.93
CA PRO A 118 -20.36 -21.75 19.34
C PRO A 118 -19.73 -20.41 19.73
N ALA A 119 -20.47 -19.63 20.51
CA ALA A 119 -19.95 -18.40 21.08
C ALA A 119 -18.79 -18.72 22.04
N GLU A 120 -17.62 -18.16 21.77
CA GLU A 120 -16.72 -17.69 22.83
C GLU A 120 -16.85 -16.17 22.93
#